data_AF-A0A9D9EPH6-F1
#
_entry.id   AF-A0A9D9EPH6-F1
#
_cell.length_a   1.000
_cell.length_b   1.000
_cell.length_c   1.000
_cell.angle_alpha   90.00
_cell.angle_beta   90.00
_cell.angle_gamma   90.00
#
_symmetry.space_group_name_H-M   'P 1'
#
loop_
_entity.id
_entity.type
_entity.pdbx_description
1 polymer ?
#
loop_
_entity_poly.entity_id
_entity_poly.type
_entity_poly.pdbx_seq_one_letter_code
_entity_poly.pdbx_strand_id
1 'polypeptide(L)'
;MEKTKGKRTASEKDALAVYLAEINRIPLLTKEEEYECAVAARNGDEEAKKKLIQANLRFVVNVAKKYQNQGISLADLISEGNIGLMNAADRFNPDLGYHFISYAVWWIRQAVLKAVCEKSRMIRLPLNRANELVQIERLRKQSDGSLPEQEELARISRDMGIAPSLVQEILNAAKDVVSLDAPADRSRGLDSVGDRLEDDRYESPEEFVMDSVLRSDIRSVLDTLSSKEAEVLKLRYGLEGRKPMSLKEIGDVFGLTKERIRQIEKKAIRHLQVPAKMARLEAYVA
;
A
#
# COMPACT_ATOMS: atom_id res chain seq x y z
N MET A 1 -17.31 -17.14 -5.16
CA MET A 1 -15.85 -17.08 -4.92
C MET A 1 -15.39 -17.73 -3.61
N GLU A 2 -16.29 -18.22 -2.75
CA GLU A 2 -15.94 -19.00 -1.54
C GLU A 2 -15.24 -20.34 -1.85
N LYS A 3 -15.58 -20.98 -2.98
CA LYS A 3 -15.00 -22.26 -3.41
C LYS A 3 -13.49 -22.15 -3.71
N THR A 4 -12.96 -20.99 -4.09
CA THR A 4 -11.53 -20.82 -4.44
C THR A 4 -10.64 -20.56 -3.23
N LYS A 5 -11.12 -19.84 -2.20
CA LYS A 5 -10.41 -19.71 -0.90
C LYS A 5 -10.39 -21.03 -0.13
N GLY A 6 -11.49 -21.79 -0.15
CA GLY A 6 -11.55 -23.14 0.45
C GLY A 6 -10.60 -24.15 -0.21
N LYS A 7 -10.42 -24.08 -1.54
CA LYS A 7 -9.53 -25.01 -2.27
C LYS A 7 -8.05 -24.70 -2.08
N ARG A 8 -7.65 -23.41 -2.03
CA ARG A 8 -6.26 -23.00 -1.73
C ARG A 8 -5.85 -23.38 -0.32
N THR A 9 -6.69 -23.10 0.68
CA THR A 9 -6.39 -23.42 2.08
C THR A 9 -6.36 -24.93 2.36
N ALA A 10 -7.14 -25.74 1.66
CA ALA A 10 -7.04 -27.19 1.72
C ALA A 10 -5.70 -27.70 1.12
N SER A 11 -5.34 -27.21 -0.07
CA SER A 11 -4.07 -27.57 -0.73
C SER A 11 -2.83 -27.14 0.05
N GLU A 12 -2.86 -25.97 0.69
CA GLU A 12 -1.76 -25.49 1.55
C GLU A 12 -1.63 -26.31 2.83
N LYS A 13 -2.75 -26.70 3.45
CA LYS A 13 -2.75 -27.59 4.61
C LYS A 13 -2.20 -28.97 4.26
N ASP A 14 -2.56 -29.49 3.09
CA ASP A 14 -2.03 -30.76 2.59
C ASP A 14 -0.53 -30.66 2.30
N ALA A 15 -0.07 -29.58 1.65
CA ALA A 15 1.35 -29.36 1.39
C ALA A 15 2.17 -29.20 2.68
N LEU A 16 1.65 -28.46 3.66
CA LEU A 16 2.27 -28.33 4.98
C LEU A 16 2.35 -29.68 5.70
N ALA A 17 1.30 -30.49 5.63
CA ALA A 17 1.29 -31.82 6.26
C ALA A 17 2.35 -32.75 5.65
N VAL A 18 2.50 -32.74 4.32
CA VAL A 18 3.55 -33.49 3.61
C VAL A 18 4.93 -33.02 4.07
N TYR A 19 5.17 -31.71 4.07
CA TYR A 19 6.44 -31.13 4.55
C TYR A 19 6.77 -31.55 5.99
N LEU A 20 5.79 -31.46 6.91
CA LEU A 20 5.96 -31.84 8.30
C LEU A 20 6.25 -33.34 8.46
N ALA A 21 5.68 -34.20 7.62
CA ALA A 21 5.96 -35.63 7.61
C ALA A 21 7.39 -35.91 7.11
N GLU A 22 7.85 -35.22 6.08
CA GLU A 22 9.21 -35.36 5.53
C GLU A 22 10.29 -34.95 6.54
N ILE A 23 10.16 -33.78 7.18
CA ILE A 23 11.18 -33.31 8.13
C ILE A 23 11.26 -34.19 9.39
N ASN A 24 10.19 -34.92 9.73
CA ASN A 24 10.19 -35.84 10.87
C ASN A 24 10.93 -37.15 10.58
N ARG A 25 11.09 -37.52 9.30
CA ARG A 25 11.87 -38.71 8.89
C ARG A 25 13.38 -38.46 8.96
N ILE A 26 13.81 -37.20 9.00
CA ILE A 26 15.22 -36.83 9.05
C ILE A 26 15.77 -37.13 10.45
N PRO A 27 16.85 -37.93 10.58
CA PRO A 27 17.44 -38.24 11.87
C PRO A 27 18.06 -36.98 12.50
N LEU A 28 18.01 -36.91 13.83
CA LEU A 28 18.70 -35.88 14.58
C LEU A 28 20.20 -36.22 14.62
N LEU A 29 21.05 -35.21 14.47
CA LEU A 29 22.49 -35.37 14.60
C LEU A 29 22.89 -35.49 16.07
N THR A 30 23.88 -36.32 16.36
CA THR A 30 24.56 -36.29 17.65
C THR A 30 25.46 -35.06 17.77
N LYS A 31 25.94 -34.75 18.97
CA LYS A 31 26.83 -33.61 19.19
C LYS A 31 28.15 -33.71 18.40
N GLU A 32 28.66 -34.93 18.26
CA GLU A 32 29.89 -35.23 17.51
C GLU A 32 29.63 -35.05 16.01
N GLU A 33 28.55 -35.62 15.48
CA GLU A 33 28.16 -35.48 14.08
C GLU A 33 27.85 -34.02 13.70
N GLU A 34 27.24 -33.26 14.60
CA GLU A 34 26.97 -31.83 14.41
C GLU A 34 28.28 -31.05 14.25
N TYR A 35 29.29 -31.35 15.07
CA TYR A 35 30.61 -30.72 14.99
C TYR A 35 31.31 -31.08 13.69
N GLU A 36 31.34 -32.36 13.32
CA GLU A 36 31.95 -32.83 12.05
C GLU A 36 31.28 -32.17 10.83
N CYS A 37 29.95 -32.17 10.79
CA CYS A 37 29.20 -31.54 9.70
C CYS A 37 29.46 -30.03 9.65
N ALA A 38 29.56 -29.36 10.79
CA ALA A 38 29.78 -27.92 10.84
C ALA A 38 31.22 -27.53 10.44
N VAL A 39 32.22 -28.34 10.78
CA VAL A 39 33.61 -28.16 10.32
C VAL A 39 33.70 -28.38 8.81
N ALA A 40 33.11 -29.46 8.29
CA ALA A 40 33.08 -29.74 6.87
C ALA A 40 32.33 -28.66 6.08
N ALA A 41 31.18 -28.21 6.58
CA ALA A 41 30.40 -27.11 5.98
C ALA A 41 31.22 -25.82 5.87
N ARG A 42 32.02 -25.49 6.91
CA ARG A 42 32.91 -24.32 6.89
C ARG A 42 34.05 -24.46 5.87
N ASN A 43 34.51 -25.69 5.62
CA ASN A 43 35.52 -25.98 4.60
C ASN A 43 34.94 -25.99 3.17
N GLY A 44 33.65 -25.69 3.00
CA GLY A 44 32.99 -25.59 1.69
C GLY A 44 32.25 -26.87 1.25
N ASP A 45 32.06 -27.83 2.15
CA ASP A 45 31.26 -29.02 1.85
C ASP A 45 29.75 -28.71 1.93
N GLU A 46 29.12 -28.58 0.76
CA GLU A 46 27.70 -28.32 0.62
C GLU A 46 26.82 -29.50 1.09
N GLU A 47 27.29 -30.74 1.02
CA GLU A 47 26.53 -31.90 1.50
C GLU A 47 26.48 -31.91 3.03
N ALA A 48 27.61 -31.65 3.68
CA ALA A 48 27.68 -31.50 5.14
C ALA A 48 26.80 -30.34 5.64
N LYS A 49 26.84 -29.21 4.94
CA LYS A 49 25.98 -28.04 5.22
C LYS A 49 24.50 -28.39 5.07
N LYS A 50 24.13 -29.08 3.99
CA LYS A 50 22.74 -29.51 3.76
C LYS A 50 22.27 -30.46 4.86
N LYS A 51 23.10 -31.42 5.28
CA LYS A 51 22.82 -32.35 6.37
C LYS A 51 22.61 -31.60 7.70
N LEU A 52 23.47 -30.62 8.01
CA LEU A 52 23.34 -29.75 9.18
C LEU A 52 22.03 -28.95 9.17
N ILE A 53 21.66 -28.34 8.05
CA ILE A 53 20.40 -27.60 7.91
C ILE A 53 19.19 -28.54 8.07
N GLN A 54 19.20 -29.67 7.37
CA GLN A 54 18.10 -30.64 7.36
C GLN A 54 17.77 -31.21 8.74
N ALA A 55 18.80 -31.55 9.53
CA ALA A 55 18.64 -32.04 10.89
C ALA A 55 17.94 -31.03 11.82
N ASN A 56 18.03 -29.74 11.49
CA ASN A 56 17.53 -28.63 12.31
C ASN A 56 16.20 -28.01 11.81
N LEU A 57 15.62 -28.51 10.71
CA LEU A 57 14.34 -27.99 10.19
C LEU A 57 13.18 -28.10 11.20
N ARG A 58 13.16 -29.16 12.02
CA ARG A 58 12.16 -29.35 13.09
C ARG A 58 12.20 -28.23 14.12
N PHE A 59 13.39 -27.70 14.40
CA PHE A 59 13.57 -26.60 15.33
C PHE A 59 12.97 -25.29 14.80
N VAL A 60 13.15 -25.01 13.50
CA VAL A 60 12.55 -23.84 12.84
C VAL A 60 11.03 -23.84 12.99
N VAL A 61 10.39 -25.00 12.80
CA VAL A 61 8.93 -25.13 12.99
C VAL A 61 8.50 -24.76 14.41
N ASN A 62 9.26 -25.17 15.43
CA ASN A 62 8.97 -24.82 16.82
C ASN A 62 9.09 -23.30 17.07
N VAL A 63 10.09 -22.65 16.47
CA VAL A 63 10.25 -21.19 16.57
C VAL A 63 9.11 -20.47 15.83
N ALA A 64 8.80 -20.87 14.59
CA ALA A 64 7.76 -20.26 13.76
C ALA A 64 6.36 -20.38 14.38
N LYS A 65 6.05 -21.50 15.06
CA LYS A 65 4.77 -21.70 15.76
C LYS A 65 4.45 -20.59 16.77
N LYS A 66 5.46 -19.96 17.37
CA LYS A 66 5.27 -18.87 18.34
C LYS A 66 4.77 -17.57 17.71
N TYR A 67 4.91 -17.42 16.40
CA TYR A 67 4.52 -16.23 15.63
C TYR A 67 3.30 -16.49 14.74
N GLN A 68 2.54 -17.56 15.02
CA GLN A 68 1.28 -17.83 14.33
C GLN A 68 0.25 -16.72 14.55
N ASN A 69 -0.70 -16.62 13.62
CA ASN A 69 -1.82 -15.67 13.67
C ASN A 69 -1.42 -14.19 13.61
N GLN A 70 -0.21 -13.87 13.14
CA GLN A 70 0.25 -12.50 12.91
C GLN A 70 0.05 -12.04 11.46
N GLY A 71 -1.00 -12.50 10.77
CA GLY A 71 -1.31 -12.12 9.39
C GLY A 71 -0.52 -12.82 8.29
N ILE A 72 0.34 -13.78 8.63
CA ILE A 72 1.12 -14.60 7.68
C ILE A 72 0.82 -16.08 7.92
N SER A 73 0.80 -16.87 6.84
CA SER A 73 0.61 -18.31 6.92
C SER A 73 1.77 -18.99 7.68
N LEU A 74 1.49 -20.09 8.38
CA LEU A 74 2.56 -20.84 9.05
C LEU A 74 3.60 -21.37 8.06
N ALA A 75 3.19 -21.77 6.85
CA ALA A 75 4.08 -22.25 5.81
C ALA A 75 5.11 -21.18 5.40
N ASP A 76 4.65 -19.94 5.24
CA ASP A 76 5.52 -18.81 4.90
C ASP A 76 6.48 -18.47 6.06
N LEU A 77 6.00 -18.49 7.31
CA LEU A 77 6.85 -18.26 8.49
C LEU A 77 7.95 -19.33 8.61
N ILE A 78 7.61 -20.60 8.34
CA ILE A 78 8.60 -21.69 8.32
C ILE A 78 9.61 -21.47 7.19
N SER A 79 9.14 -21.09 6.00
CA SER A 79 10.01 -20.86 4.84
C SER A 79 11.02 -19.73 5.11
N GLU A 80 10.57 -18.62 5.69
CA GLU A 80 11.42 -17.50 6.09
C GLU A 80 12.38 -17.88 7.22
N GLY A 81 11.90 -18.67 8.20
CA GLY A 81 12.75 -19.24 9.24
C GLY A 81 13.84 -20.15 8.69
N ASN A 82 13.54 -20.94 7.65
CA ASN A 82 14.51 -21.80 6.97
C ASN A 82 15.57 -20.96 6.25
N ILE A 83 15.21 -19.84 5.64
CA ILE A 83 16.17 -18.87 5.09
C ILE A 83 17.08 -18.32 6.20
N GLY A 84 16.52 -18.00 7.37
CA GLY A 84 17.30 -17.63 8.55
C GLY A 84 18.27 -18.73 9.00
N LEU A 85 17.84 -19.99 9.01
CA LEU A 85 18.68 -21.14 9.35
C LEU A 85 19.83 -21.34 8.35
N MET A 86 19.58 -21.19 7.05
CA MET A 86 20.63 -21.27 6.02
C MET A 86 21.69 -20.18 6.22
N ASN A 87 21.26 -18.94 6.46
CA ASN A 87 22.18 -17.84 6.77
C ASN A 87 22.99 -18.08 8.05
N ALA A 88 22.41 -18.75 9.05
CA ALA A 88 23.12 -19.15 10.25
C ALA A 88 24.19 -20.21 9.96
N ALA A 89 23.88 -21.20 9.12
CA ALA A 89 24.83 -22.23 8.72
C ALA A 89 26.05 -21.65 8.01
N ASP A 90 25.85 -20.64 7.16
CA ASP A 90 26.95 -19.96 6.44
C ASP A 90 27.93 -19.21 7.36
N ARG A 91 27.46 -18.77 8.52
CA ARG A 91 28.23 -17.90 9.43
C ARG A 91 28.63 -18.57 10.74
N PHE A 92 28.26 -19.83 10.91
CA PHE A 92 28.52 -20.55 12.15
C PHE A 92 30.00 -20.91 12.29
N ASN A 93 30.55 -20.73 13.49
CA ASN A 93 31.91 -21.10 13.82
C ASN A 93 31.91 -22.23 14.89
N PRO A 94 32.27 -23.47 14.51
CA PRO A 94 32.34 -24.61 15.43
C PRO A 94 33.41 -24.47 16.52
N ASP A 95 34.47 -23.68 16.29
CA ASP A 95 35.61 -23.55 17.21
C ASP A 95 35.22 -22.86 18.53
N LEU A 96 34.09 -22.14 18.53
CA LEU A 96 33.58 -21.44 19.72
C LEU A 96 32.95 -22.38 20.76
N GLY A 97 32.78 -23.67 20.45
CA GLY A 97 32.32 -24.69 21.41
C GLY A 97 30.84 -24.62 21.80
N TYR A 98 30.04 -23.79 21.12
CA TYR A 98 28.59 -23.71 21.31
C TYR A 98 27.84 -24.57 20.30
N HIS A 99 26.66 -25.05 20.67
CA HIS A 99 25.77 -25.75 19.75
C HIS A 99 25.27 -24.84 18.63
N PHE A 100 25.11 -25.39 17.43
CA PHE A 100 24.63 -24.68 16.25
C PHE A 100 23.26 -24.04 16.49
N ILE A 101 22.35 -24.76 17.15
CA ILE A 101 21.00 -24.25 17.46
C ILE A 101 21.05 -22.99 18.34
N SER A 102 22.00 -22.91 19.27
CA SER A 102 22.17 -21.74 20.15
C SER A 102 22.50 -20.47 19.36
N TYR A 103 23.25 -20.61 18.26
CA TYR A 103 23.54 -19.53 17.33
C TYR A 103 22.38 -19.28 16.35
N ALA A 104 21.85 -20.35 15.75
CA ALA A 104 20.83 -20.28 14.71
C ALA A 104 19.50 -19.67 15.19
N VAL A 105 19.17 -19.81 16.47
CA VAL A 105 17.97 -19.20 17.09
C VAL A 105 17.81 -17.73 16.74
N TRP A 106 18.90 -16.96 16.78
CA TRP A 106 18.85 -15.52 16.55
C TRP A 106 18.52 -15.19 15.09
N TRP A 107 19.16 -15.89 14.16
CA TRP A 107 18.92 -15.75 12.72
C TRP A 107 17.52 -16.19 12.32
N ILE A 108 17.04 -17.30 12.86
CA ILE A 108 15.67 -17.79 12.62
C ILE A 108 14.66 -16.74 13.13
N ARG A 109 14.82 -16.27 14.38
CA ARG A 109 13.91 -15.28 14.95
C ARG A 109 13.92 -13.98 14.16
N GLN A 110 15.11 -13.49 13.78
CA GLN A 110 15.24 -12.27 12.98
C GLN A 110 14.52 -12.41 11.64
N ALA A 111 14.71 -13.53 10.92
CA ALA A 111 14.08 -13.75 9.63
C ALA A 111 12.55 -13.84 9.75
N VAL A 112 12.05 -14.59 10.73
CA VAL A 112 10.61 -14.70 11.02
C VAL A 112 10.01 -13.35 11.39
N LEU A 113 10.63 -12.58 12.29
CA LEU A 113 10.15 -11.25 12.69
C LEU A 113 10.17 -10.26 11.52
N LYS A 114 11.23 -10.29 10.70
CA LYS A 114 11.31 -9.46 9.49
C LYS A 114 10.17 -9.80 8.54
N ALA A 115 9.92 -11.08 8.30
CA ALA A 115 8.81 -11.52 7.46
C ALA A 115 7.47 -11.03 7.99
N VAL A 116 7.22 -11.17 9.30
CA VAL A 116 6.04 -10.59 9.97
C VAL A 116 5.90 -9.10 9.67
N CYS A 117 6.94 -8.30 9.93
CA CYS A 117 6.84 -6.85 9.71
C CYS A 117 6.60 -6.49 8.23
N GLU A 118 7.17 -7.26 7.30
CA GLU A 118 7.17 -6.92 5.88
C GLU A 118 5.98 -7.48 5.08
N LYS A 119 5.42 -8.62 5.52
CA LYS A 119 4.42 -9.39 4.76
C LYS A 119 3.09 -9.60 5.48
N SER A 120 2.97 -9.25 6.77
CA SER A 120 1.71 -9.46 7.52
C SER A 120 0.58 -8.54 7.10
N ARG A 121 0.90 -7.37 6.54
CA ARG A 121 -0.06 -6.33 6.21
C ARG A 121 -0.18 -6.19 4.70
N MET A 122 -1.41 -5.93 4.25
CA MET A 122 -1.69 -5.67 2.84
C MET A 122 -1.01 -4.38 2.36
N ILE A 123 -1.00 -3.35 3.21
CA ILE A 123 -0.24 -2.12 3.01
C ILE A 123 1.04 -2.22 3.85
N ARG A 124 2.19 -2.25 3.18
CA ARG A 124 3.49 -2.41 3.84
C ARG A 124 3.86 -1.16 4.64
N LEU A 125 4.22 -1.36 5.91
CA LEU A 125 4.85 -0.31 6.73
C LEU A 125 6.38 -0.48 6.73
N PRO A 126 7.15 0.62 6.75
CA PRO A 126 8.58 0.57 7.02
C PRO A 126 8.89 -0.04 8.39
N LEU A 127 10.06 -0.69 8.53
CA LEU A 127 10.44 -1.41 9.76
C LEU A 127 10.41 -0.51 11.01
N ASN A 128 10.86 0.74 10.89
CA ASN A 128 10.86 1.70 12.01
C ASN A 128 9.43 1.96 12.50
N ARG A 129 8.47 2.13 11.58
CA ARG A 129 7.05 2.36 11.90
C ARG A 129 6.38 1.12 12.47
N ALA A 130 6.73 -0.07 11.98
CA ALA A 130 6.25 -1.33 12.54
C ALA A 130 6.75 -1.55 13.99
N ASN A 131 8.01 -1.20 14.28
CA ASN A 131 8.56 -1.28 15.63
C ASN A 131 7.88 -0.29 16.59
N GLU A 132 7.68 0.96 16.15
CA GLU A 132 6.92 1.97 16.91
C GLU A 132 5.50 1.47 17.19
N LEU A 133 4.81 0.91 16.19
CA LEU A 133 3.48 0.34 16.36
C LEU A 133 3.42 -0.77 17.43
N VAL A 134 4.38 -1.70 17.43
CA VAL A 134 4.45 -2.77 18.46
C VAL A 134 4.64 -2.17 19.85
N GLN A 135 5.40 -1.08 19.98
CA GLN A 135 5.56 -0.38 21.26
C GLN A 135 4.27 0.34 21.68
N ILE A 136 3.61 1.03 20.74
CA ILE A 136 2.31 1.67 20.94
C ILE A 136 1.28 0.64 21.44
N GLU A 137 1.16 -0.51 20.77
CA GLU A 137 0.25 -1.58 21.17
C GLU A 137 0.56 -2.16 22.55
N ARG A 138 1.85 -2.26 22.93
CA ARG A 138 2.25 -2.70 24.27
C ARG A 138 1.83 -1.68 25.33
N LEU A 139 2.06 -0.40 25.10
CA LEU A 139 1.66 0.69 26.02
C LEU A 139 0.13 0.79 26.15
N ARG A 140 -0.60 0.57 25.05
CA ARG A 140 -2.07 0.46 25.06
C ARG A 140 -2.54 -0.70 25.92
N LYS A 141 -1.95 -1.90 25.76
CA LYS A 141 -2.30 -3.08 26.58
C LYS A 141 -1.98 -2.92 28.07
N GLN A 142 -1.00 -2.10 28.42
CA GLN A 142 -0.69 -1.78 29.82
C GLN A 142 -1.67 -0.77 30.43
N SER A 143 -2.49 -0.13 29.60
CA SER A 143 -3.51 0.80 30.07
C SER A 143 -4.82 0.06 30.21
N ASP A 144 -5.53 0.27 31.32
CA ASP A 144 -6.82 -0.35 31.62
C ASP A 144 -7.97 0.06 30.67
N GLY A 145 -7.67 0.73 29.54
CA GLY A 145 -8.66 1.18 28.56
C GLY A 145 -9.63 2.24 29.07
N SER A 146 -9.41 2.78 30.28
CA SER A 146 -10.29 3.75 30.94
C SER A 146 -10.03 5.20 30.56
N LEU A 147 -8.91 5.47 29.90
CA LEU A 147 -8.53 6.83 29.51
C LEU A 147 -9.18 7.21 28.18
N PRO A 148 -9.69 8.45 28.04
CA PRO A 148 -10.09 9.01 26.76
C PRO A 148 -8.98 8.89 25.71
N GLU A 149 -9.35 8.70 24.43
CA GLU A 149 -8.40 8.48 23.34
C GLU A 149 -7.32 9.59 23.25
N GLN A 150 -7.70 10.85 23.46
CA GLN A 150 -6.77 11.97 23.45
C GLN A 150 -5.73 11.90 24.58
N GLU A 151 -6.15 11.50 25.78
CA GLU A 151 -5.26 11.36 26.94
C GLU A 151 -4.34 10.14 26.78
N GLU A 152 -4.86 9.06 26.20
CA GLU A 152 -4.08 7.87 25.88
C GLU A 152 -2.97 8.19 24.87
N LEU A 153 -3.30 8.91 23.80
CA LEU A 153 -2.33 9.35 22.78
C LEU A 153 -1.27 10.28 23.39
N ALA A 154 -1.68 11.23 24.25
CA ALA A 154 -0.75 12.14 24.92
C ALA A 154 0.21 11.40 25.86
N ARG A 155 -0.27 10.37 26.56
CA ARG A 155 0.58 9.52 27.40
C ARG A 155 1.58 8.72 26.58
N ILE A 156 1.12 8.02 25.54
CA ILE A 156 1.97 7.23 24.64
C ILE A 156 3.04 8.12 23.98
N SER A 157 2.65 9.32 23.54
CA SER A 157 3.56 10.33 23.00
C SER A 157 4.67 10.69 24.00
N ARG A 158 4.32 10.90 25.27
CA ARG A 158 5.29 11.22 26.34
C ARG A 158 6.23 10.05 26.63
N ASP A 159 5.69 8.84 26.70
CA ASP A 159 6.47 7.63 27.03
C ASP A 159 7.44 7.26 25.90
N MET A 160 7.05 7.48 24.64
CA MET A 160 7.86 7.19 23.46
C MET A 160 8.72 8.38 22.98
N GLY A 161 8.47 9.59 23.48
CA GLY A 161 9.18 10.80 23.05
C GLY A 161 8.90 11.22 21.60
N ILE A 162 7.72 10.89 21.05
CA ILE A 162 7.32 11.22 19.67
C ILE A 162 6.10 12.14 19.65
N ALA A 163 5.91 12.90 18.58
CA ALA A 163 4.78 13.83 18.45
C ALA A 163 3.42 13.08 18.46
N PRO A 164 2.37 13.62 19.12
CA PRO A 164 1.05 12.99 19.14
C PRO A 164 0.46 12.76 17.73
N SER A 165 0.71 13.69 16.80
CA SER A 165 0.32 13.55 15.39
C SER A 165 0.92 12.31 14.74
N LEU A 166 2.20 12.03 15.04
CA LEU A 166 2.91 10.88 14.49
C LEU A 166 2.37 9.56 15.05
N VAL A 167 2.01 9.52 16.33
CA VAL A 167 1.32 8.36 16.95
C VAL A 167 0.00 8.08 16.21
N GLN A 168 -0.77 9.14 15.94
CA GLN A 168 -2.05 9.03 15.24
C GLN A 168 -1.87 8.58 13.78
N GLU A 169 -0.85 9.09 13.07
CA GLU A 169 -0.50 8.63 11.72
C GLU A 169 -0.15 7.14 11.70
N ILE A 170 0.68 6.68 12.64
CA ILE A 170 1.07 5.26 12.74
C ILE A 170 -0.15 4.39 13.02
N LEU A 171 -1.03 4.79 13.94
CA LEU A 171 -2.27 4.08 14.23
C LEU A 171 -3.23 4.04 13.04
N ASN A 172 -3.35 5.14 12.30
CA ASN A 172 -4.17 5.20 11.10
C ASN A 172 -3.62 4.28 10.00
N ALA A 173 -2.30 4.28 9.80
CA ALA A 173 -1.64 3.38 8.86
C ALA A 173 -1.74 1.90 9.27
N ALA A 174 -1.90 1.63 10.57
CA ALA A 174 -2.04 0.29 11.13
C ALA A 174 -3.47 -0.28 11.09
N LYS A 175 -4.47 0.49 10.65
CA LYS A 175 -5.86 0.03 10.56
C LYS A 175 -5.99 -1.15 9.60
N ASP A 176 -6.79 -2.13 9.99
CA ASP A 176 -7.07 -3.29 9.15
C ASP A 176 -7.92 -2.89 7.94
N VAL A 177 -7.56 -3.45 6.78
CA VAL A 177 -8.29 -3.24 5.53
C VAL A 177 -9.57 -4.08 5.53
N VAL A 178 -10.66 -3.49 5.05
CA VAL A 178 -11.94 -4.17 4.86
C VAL A 178 -12.09 -4.56 3.40
N SER A 179 -12.58 -5.77 3.15
CA SER A 179 -12.86 -6.24 1.79
C SER A 179 -14.10 -5.54 1.23
N LEU A 180 -14.03 -5.02 0.01
CA LEU A 180 -15.19 -4.46 -0.69
C LEU A 180 -16.26 -5.53 -0.95
N ASP A 181 -15.83 -6.77 -1.23
CA ASP A 181 -16.73 -7.93 -1.38
C ASP A 181 -17.35 -8.41 -0.06
N ALA A 182 -16.99 -7.82 1.09
CA ALA A 182 -17.62 -8.19 2.35
C ALA A 182 -19.11 -7.78 2.33
N PRO A 183 -20.02 -8.58 2.88
CA PRO A 183 -21.43 -8.21 2.95
C PRO A 183 -21.58 -6.92 3.77
N ALA A 184 -22.30 -5.93 3.22
CA ALA A 184 -22.55 -4.67 3.90
C ALA A 184 -23.50 -4.83 5.09
N ASP A 185 -24.48 -5.73 4.97
CA ASP A 185 -25.40 -6.10 6.03
C ASP A 185 -25.38 -7.62 6.23
N ARG A 186 -25.10 -8.05 7.46
CA ARG A 186 -25.02 -9.47 7.85
C ARG A 186 -26.36 -10.19 7.72
N SER A 187 -27.48 -9.46 7.69
CA SER A 187 -28.82 -10.04 7.73
C SER A 187 -29.45 -10.26 6.35
N ARG A 188 -29.07 -9.47 5.33
CA ARG A 188 -29.69 -9.52 4.00
C ARG A 188 -28.81 -10.14 2.92
N GLY A 189 -27.49 -10.15 3.09
CA GLY A 189 -26.56 -10.93 2.26
C GLY A 189 -26.54 -10.65 0.75
N LEU A 190 -27.28 -9.64 0.27
CA LEU A 190 -27.40 -9.31 -1.15
C LEU A 190 -26.39 -8.24 -1.58
N ASP A 191 -26.08 -7.28 -0.71
CA ASP A 191 -25.22 -6.14 -1.05
C ASP A 191 -23.85 -6.25 -0.38
N SER A 192 -22.81 -5.96 -1.16
CA SER A 192 -21.44 -5.83 -0.67
C SER A 192 -21.14 -4.40 -0.22
N VAL A 193 -20.03 -4.21 0.52
CA VAL A 193 -19.54 -2.87 0.88
C VAL A 193 -19.22 -2.07 -0.39
N GLY A 194 -18.70 -2.73 -1.43
CA GLY A 194 -18.40 -2.13 -2.72
C GLY A 194 -19.63 -1.53 -3.41
N ASP A 195 -20.78 -2.21 -3.33
CA ASP A 195 -22.02 -1.75 -3.98
C ASP A 195 -22.59 -0.46 -3.37
N ARG A 196 -22.11 -0.07 -2.18
CA ARG A 196 -22.55 1.13 -1.46
C ARG A 196 -21.58 2.30 -1.58
N LEU A 197 -20.46 2.11 -2.26
CA LEU A 197 -19.50 3.18 -2.51
C LEU A 197 -19.98 4.02 -3.67
N GLU A 198 -20.07 5.33 -3.43
CA GLU A 198 -20.29 6.32 -4.48
C GLU A 198 -19.06 6.39 -5.38
N ASP A 199 -19.28 6.43 -6.69
CA ASP A 199 -18.22 6.64 -7.66
C ASP A 199 -18.14 8.12 -8.03
N ASP A 200 -17.26 8.86 -7.36
CA ASP A 200 -17.02 10.28 -7.60
C ASP A 200 -16.51 10.58 -9.03
N ARG A 201 -16.14 9.55 -9.82
CA ARG A 201 -15.69 9.71 -11.21
C ARG A 201 -16.80 9.53 -12.21
N TYR A 202 -17.97 9.07 -11.78
CA TYR A 202 -19.12 8.90 -12.66
C TYR A 202 -19.74 10.26 -12.94
N GLU A 203 -19.58 10.74 -14.17
CA GLU A 203 -20.31 11.90 -14.67
C GLU A 203 -21.74 11.44 -15.00
N SER A 204 -22.74 12.04 -14.37
CA SER A 204 -24.13 11.69 -14.64
C SER A 204 -24.50 12.04 -16.09
N PRO A 205 -25.45 11.32 -16.73
CA PRO A 205 -25.90 11.67 -18.07
C PRO A 205 -26.44 13.11 -18.16
N GLU A 206 -27.01 13.61 -17.07
CA GLU A 206 -27.51 14.98 -16.94
C GLU A 206 -26.36 15.99 -16.97
N GLU A 207 -25.32 15.78 -16.15
CA GLU A 207 -24.11 16.62 -16.14
C GLU A 207 -23.39 16.60 -17.49
N PHE A 208 -23.24 15.41 -18.11
CA PHE A 208 -22.63 15.27 -19.42
C PHE A 208 -23.41 16.06 -20.49
N VAL A 209 -24.75 15.95 -20.47
CA VAL A 209 -25.60 16.71 -21.38
C VAL A 209 -25.45 18.21 -21.10
N MET A 210 -25.49 18.65 -19.85
CA MET A 210 -25.30 20.06 -19.49
C MET A 210 -23.94 20.61 -19.96
N ASP A 211 -22.83 19.89 -19.77
CA ASP A 211 -21.51 20.29 -20.29
C ASP A 211 -21.50 20.34 -21.82
N SER A 212 -22.15 19.37 -22.48
CA SER A 212 -22.23 19.34 -23.94
C SER A 212 -23.02 20.52 -24.51
N VAL A 213 -24.15 20.89 -23.89
CA VAL A 213 -24.98 22.03 -24.30
C VAL A 213 -24.24 23.33 -23.98
N LEU A 214 -23.60 23.45 -22.81
CA LEU A 214 -22.76 24.60 -22.46
C LEU A 214 -21.65 24.81 -23.49
N ARG A 215 -20.95 23.75 -23.90
CA ARG A 215 -19.92 23.84 -24.96
C ARG A 215 -20.50 24.27 -26.30
N SER A 216 -21.69 23.79 -26.66
CA SER A 216 -22.39 24.19 -27.88
C SER A 216 -22.80 25.66 -27.84
N ASP A 217 -23.33 26.13 -26.72
CA ASP A 217 -23.74 27.53 -26.55
C ASP A 217 -22.53 28.48 -26.54
N ILE A 218 -21.43 28.09 -25.89
CA ILE A 218 -20.15 28.83 -25.95
C ILE A 218 -19.68 28.94 -27.41
N ARG A 219 -19.73 27.86 -28.19
CA ARG A 219 -19.38 27.91 -29.63
C ARG A 219 -20.30 28.84 -30.40
N SER A 220 -21.61 28.73 -30.22
CA SER A 220 -22.60 29.60 -30.86
C SER A 220 -22.35 31.08 -30.56
N VAL A 221 -22.00 31.40 -29.32
CA VAL A 221 -21.68 32.77 -28.88
C VAL A 221 -20.35 33.25 -29.47
N LEU A 222 -19.32 32.40 -29.52
CA LEU A 222 -18.03 32.71 -30.14
C LEU A 222 -18.16 32.93 -31.66
N ASP A 223 -19.05 32.21 -32.35
CA ASP A 223 -19.29 32.37 -33.79
C ASP A 223 -19.89 33.75 -34.15
N THR A 224 -20.47 34.46 -33.18
CA THR A 224 -20.93 35.85 -33.38
C THR A 224 -19.80 36.88 -33.36
N LEU A 225 -18.60 36.49 -32.92
CA LEU A 225 -17.41 37.35 -32.94
C LEU A 225 -16.70 37.26 -34.28
N SER A 226 -15.81 38.22 -34.55
CA SER A 226 -14.93 38.07 -35.71
C SER A 226 -13.99 36.87 -35.51
N SER A 227 -13.62 36.20 -36.61
CA SER A 227 -12.72 35.03 -36.58
C SER A 227 -11.43 35.27 -35.77
N LYS A 228 -10.87 36.48 -35.82
CA LYS A 228 -9.69 36.86 -35.02
C LYS A 228 -9.99 37.01 -33.52
N GLU A 229 -11.14 37.57 -33.17
CA GLU A 229 -11.56 37.72 -31.77
C GLU A 229 -11.88 36.36 -31.13
N ALA A 230 -12.61 35.49 -31.85
CA ALA A 230 -12.94 34.14 -31.40
C ALA A 230 -11.68 33.28 -31.19
N GLU A 231 -10.74 33.28 -32.14
CA GLU A 231 -9.53 32.46 -32.04
C GLU A 231 -8.60 32.91 -30.91
N VAL A 232 -8.49 34.23 -30.66
CA VAL A 232 -7.75 34.76 -29.50
C VAL A 232 -8.37 34.26 -28.18
N LEU A 233 -9.70 34.25 -28.04
CA LEU A 233 -10.36 33.73 -26.84
C LEU A 233 -10.20 32.21 -26.70
N LYS A 234 -10.31 31.44 -27.79
CA LYS A 234 -10.10 29.99 -27.77
C LYS A 234 -8.71 29.62 -27.27
N LEU A 235 -7.67 30.29 -27.78
CA LEU A 235 -6.28 30.06 -27.35
C LEU A 235 -6.02 30.58 -25.94
N ARG A 236 -6.62 31.71 -25.55
CA ARG A 236 -6.44 32.30 -24.22
C ARG A 236 -6.97 31.42 -23.10
N TYR A 237 -8.18 30.90 -23.28
CA TYR A 237 -8.88 30.11 -22.27
C TYR A 237 -8.75 28.60 -22.47
N GLY A 238 -8.08 28.14 -23.55
CA GLY A 238 -7.91 26.72 -23.82
C GLY A 238 -9.22 26.02 -24.22
N LEU A 239 -10.10 26.71 -24.95
CA LEU A 239 -11.35 26.13 -25.40
C LEU A 239 -11.11 25.08 -26.51
N GLU A 240 -12.07 24.17 -26.70
CA GLU A 240 -11.98 23.08 -27.69
C GLU A 240 -10.81 22.09 -27.46
N GLY A 241 -10.43 21.88 -26.19
CA GLY A 241 -9.36 20.94 -25.81
C GLY A 241 -7.95 21.46 -26.05
N ARG A 242 -7.80 22.78 -26.28
CA ARG A 242 -6.49 23.43 -26.42
C ARG A 242 -5.92 23.77 -25.04
N LYS A 243 -4.59 23.87 -24.94
CA LYS A 243 -3.95 24.39 -23.73
C LYS A 243 -4.13 25.92 -23.66
N PRO A 244 -4.44 26.49 -22.48
CA PRO A 244 -4.50 27.94 -22.33
C PRO A 244 -3.12 28.57 -22.57
N MET A 245 -3.07 29.63 -23.38
CA MET A 245 -1.85 30.34 -23.74
C MET A 245 -1.78 31.74 -23.11
N SER A 246 -0.56 32.22 -22.87
CA SER A 246 -0.30 33.58 -22.45
C SER A 246 -0.50 34.58 -23.60
N LEU A 247 -0.79 35.84 -23.28
CA LEU A 247 -0.95 36.91 -24.27
C LEU A 247 0.31 37.10 -25.16
N LYS A 248 1.49 36.74 -24.65
CA LYS A 248 2.74 36.81 -25.40
C LYS A 248 2.81 35.70 -26.44
N GLU A 249 2.55 34.45 -26.03
CA GLU A 249 2.53 33.29 -26.93
C GLU A 249 1.48 33.44 -28.02
N ILE A 250 0.28 33.94 -27.67
CA ILE A 250 -0.76 34.25 -28.67
C ILE A 250 -0.27 35.36 -29.62
N GLY A 251 0.44 36.37 -29.11
CA GLY A 251 1.04 37.42 -29.94
C GLY A 251 2.02 36.87 -30.96
N ASP A 252 2.88 35.94 -30.55
CA ASP A 252 3.84 35.28 -31.43
C ASP A 252 3.14 34.46 -32.53
N VAL A 253 2.02 33.78 -32.21
CA VAL A 253 1.21 33.03 -33.18
C VAL A 253 0.55 33.93 -34.23
N PHE A 254 0.05 35.10 -33.82
CA PHE A 254 -0.63 36.04 -34.72
C PHE A 254 0.30 37.07 -35.38
N GLY A 255 1.60 37.08 -35.04
CA GLY A 255 2.55 38.11 -35.48
C GLY A 255 2.21 39.50 -34.93
N LEU A 256 1.62 39.58 -33.74
CA LEU A 256 1.15 40.80 -33.09
C LEU A 256 1.83 41.02 -31.74
N THR A 257 1.93 42.28 -31.31
CA THR A 257 2.44 42.58 -29.98
C THR A 257 1.48 42.09 -28.88
N LYS A 258 2.03 41.75 -27.71
CA LYS A 258 1.25 41.37 -26.51
C LYS A 258 0.12 42.37 -26.21
N GLU A 259 0.42 43.66 -26.30
CA GLU A 259 -0.57 44.71 -26.04
C GLU A 259 -1.70 44.73 -27.07
N ARG A 260 -1.39 44.40 -28.33
CA ARG A 260 -2.41 44.29 -29.37
C ARG A 260 -3.35 43.11 -29.13
N ILE A 261 -2.84 41.96 -28.70
CA ILE A 261 -3.67 40.80 -28.32
C ILE A 261 -4.57 41.16 -27.12
N ARG A 262 -4.03 41.85 -26.10
CA ARG A 262 -4.81 42.32 -24.94
C ARG A 262 -5.97 43.24 -25.35
N GLN A 263 -5.75 44.11 -26.33
CA GLN A 263 -6.81 44.97 -26.87
C GLN A 263 -7.90 44.16 -27.58
N ILE A 264 -7.52 43.16 -28.37
CA ILE A 264 -8.45 42.26 -29.06
C ILE A 264 -9.27 41.44 -28.06
N GLU A 265 -8.63 40.86 -27.04
CA GLU A 265 -9.30 40.15 -25.94
C GLU A 265 -10.33 41.04 -25.23
N LYS A 266 -9.92 42.25 -24.81
CA LYS A 266 -10.83 43.18 -24.11
C LYS A 266 -12.01 43.61 -24.99
N LYS A 267 -11.77 43.78 -26.30
CA LYS A 267 -12.83 44.11 -27.25
C LYS A 267 -13.79 42.94 -27.46
N ALA A 268 -13.26 41.73 -27.59
CA ALA A 268 -14.05 40.50 -27.72
C ALA A 268 -14.92 40.28 -26.48
N ILE A 269 -14.37 40.41 -25.26
CA ILE A 269 -15.13 40.30 -24.00
C ILE A 269 -16.26 41.35 -23.95
N ARG A 270 -16.00 42.60 -24.35
CA ARG A 270 -17.07 43.63 -24.42
C ARG A 270 -18.17 43.27 -25.42
N HIS A 271 -17.83 42.68 -26.56
CA HIS A 271 -18.82 42.20 -27.54
C HIS A 271 -19.63 40.99 -27.03
N LEU A 272 -19.10 40.24 -26.06
CA LEU A 272 -19.78 39.14 -25.39
C LEU A 272 -20.71 39.63 -24.26
N GLN A 273 -20.42 40.78 -23.65
CA GLN A 273 -21.21 41.41 -22.57
C GLN A 273 -22.54 42.04 -23.03
N VAL A 274 -23.02 41.71 -24.23
CA VAL A 274 -24.33 42.19 -24.72
C VAL A 274 -25.45 41.36 -24.06
N PRO A 275 -26.53 41.96 -23.52
CA PRO A 275 -27.55 41.26 -22.75
C PRO A 275 -28.14 40.03 -23.44
N ALA A 276 -28.37 40.10 -24.76
CA ALA A 276 -28.91 38.98 -25.54
C ALA A 276 -27.97 37.75 -25.61
N LYS A 277 -26.65 37.95 -25.51
CA LYS A 277 -25.64 36.88 -25.53
C LYS A 277 -25.35 36.37 -24.12
N MET A 278 -25.38 37.27 -23.12
CA MET A 278 -25.22 36.91 -21.71
C MET A 278 -26.37 36.05 -21.20
N ALA A 279 -27.62 36.38 -21.54
CA ALA A 279 -28.81 35.65 -21.07
C ALA A 279 -28.77 34.14 -21.36
N ARG A 280 -28.11 33.71 -22.45
CA ARG A 280 -27.95 32.29 -22.79
C ARG A 280 -26.96 31.56 -21.88
N LEU A 281 -25.90 32.25 -21.44
CA LEU A 281 -24.84 31.68 -20.61
C LEU A 281 -25.09 31.90 -19.11
N GLU A 282 -25.90 32.88 -18.73
CA GLU A 282 -26.32 33.13 -17.35
C GLU A 282 -27.09 31.95 -16.74
N ALA A 283 -27.85 31.21 -17.56
CA ALA A 283 -28.60 30.03 -17.14
C ALA A 283 -27.72 28.88 -16.58
N TYR A 284 -26.41 28.90 -16.83
CA TYR A 284 -25.45 27.91 -16.33
C TYR A 284 -24.72 28.36 -15.04
N VAL A 285 -24.94 29.60 -14.60
CA VAL A 285 -24.28 30.20 -13.42
C VAL A 285 -25.27 30.40 -12.26
N ALA A 286 -26.56 30.40 -12.54
CA ALA A 286 -27.65 30.48 -11.57
C ALA A 286 -27.94 29.13 -10.90
#